data_AF-G5B0T5-F1
#
_entry.id   AF-G5B0T5-F1
#
_cell.length_a   1.000
_cell.length_b   1.000
_cell.length_c   1.000
_cell.angle_alpha   90.00
_cell.angle_beta   90.00
_cell.angle_gamma   90.00
#
_symmetry.space_group_name_H-M   'P 1'
#
loop_
_entity.id
_entity.type
_entity.pdbx_description
1 polymer ?
#
loop_
_entity_poly.entity_id
_entity_poly.type
_entity_poly.pdbx_seq_one_letter_code
_entity_poly.pdbx_strand_id
1 'polypeptide(L)'
;MAVLGITLALLVWVVTLLLISIWKQIYSSWNLPPGPFPLPIIGNLLQVDIKDIPKSFTKLAKRYGPVFTLHLGSRRIVVLHGYKAVKENEFSGRGEIPVFQEYKDKGIIFNNGPTWKDVRRFSLSILRDYGMGKQGNEARIQKEAGFLLQELRKTQGQPFNPTFLIGCAPCNVIADILFHSRFDYKDKTCLRLMRLFNEDFYLLSTPWLQVKPFPSFPLIFNYYLCYMPGSHRKVMKNLSEIKAYALERAKEHLQSLDPNCPRDVTDCLLAEMEKENQSGELSMYTMENISVTLADLFFAGTETTSTTLRYGLLILMKYPEVEEKLHEEIDRVIGPTRIPAVKDRLEMPYMDAVVHEIQRFINLVPSNLPHEATRDTMFQGYLIPKGTVVIPTLDSVLYDDQEFPDPEKFKPEHFLNESGKFKYSDYFKAFSAGKRVCVGEGLARMEVFLLLTAILQHFNLKSLVEPKDIDLKPITVGFGNIPPHYKLCLIPRS
;
A
#
# COMPACT_ATOMS: atom_id res chain seq x y z
N MET A 1 58.43 -17.91 -6.17
CA MET A 1 58.02 -18.45 -7.48
C MET A 1 56.63 -19.10 -7.42
N ALA A 2 56.39 -20.12 -6.58
CA ALA A 2 55.09 -20.81 -6.49
C ALA A 2 53.91 -19.91 -6.06
N VAL A 3 54.08 -19.04 -5.06
CA VAL A 3 53.02 -18.13 -4.58
C VAL A 3 52.64 -17.08 -5.64
N LEU A 4 53.61 -16.61 -6.44
CA LEU A 4 53.36 -15.68 -7.56
C LEU A 4 52.59 -16.38 -8.71
N GLY A 5 52.90 -17.65 -8.97
CA GLY A 5 52.18 -18.44 -9.98
C GLY A 5 50.73 -18.75 -9.58
N ILE A 6 50.49 -19.08 -8.31
CA ILE A 6 49.14 -19.33 -7.79
C ILE A 6 48.29 -18.04 -7.80
N THR A 7 48.86 -16.91 -7.39
CA THR A 7 48.15 -15.62 -7.40
C THR A 7 47.83 -15.15 -8.82
N LEU A 8 48.76 -15.30 -9.77
CA LEU A 8 48.52 -14.98 -11.18
C LEU A 8 47.46 -15.90 -11.80
N ALA A 9 47.50 -17.21 -11.51
CA ALA A 9 46.51 -18.17 -12.00
C ALA A 9 45.10 -17.88 -11.45
N LEU A 10 44.99 -17.53 -10.16
CA LEU A 10 43.73 -17.10 -9.55
C LEU A 10 43.21 -15.82 -10.20
N LEU A 11 44.08 -14.84 -10.48
CA LEU A 11 43.69 -13.59 -11.11
C LEU A 11 43.18 -13.81 -12.54
N VAL A 12 43.88 -14.62 -13.35
CA VAL A 12 43.45 -14.99 -14.70
C VAL A 12 42.11 -15.74 -14.66
N TRP A 13 41.93 -16.65 -13.70
CA TRP A 13 40.67 -17.38 -13.54
C TRP A 13 39.51 -16.44 -13.19
N VAL A 14 39.70 -15.53 -12.24
CA VAL A 14 38.68 -14.53 -11.87
C VAL A 14 38.34 -13.61 -13.05
N VAL A 15 39.35 -13.11 -13.78
CA VAL A 15 39.13 -12.28 -14.98
C VAL A 15 38.37 -13.05 -16.06
N THR A 16 38.70 -14.32 -16.28
CA THR A 16 38.01 -15.17 -17.27
C THR A 16 36.54 -15.38 -16.88
N LEU A 17 36.26 -15.66 -15.60
CA LEU A 17 34.89 -15.77 -15.10
C LEU A 17 34.11 -14.46 -15.23
N LEU A 18 34.76 -13.32 -14.97
CA LEU A 18 34.16 -12.01 -15.16
C LEU A 18 33.82 -11.76 -16.64
N LEU A 19 34.72 -12.07 -17.56
CA LEU A 19 34.47 -11.92 -19.01
C LEU A 19 33.34 -12.83 -19.49
N ILE A 20 33.30 -14.10 -19.06
CA ILE A 20 32.20 -15.02 -19.37
C ILE A 20 30.87 -14.51 -18.80
N SER A 21 30.88 -13.99 -17.58
CA SER A 21 29.70 -13.41 -16.94
C SER A 21 29.19 -12.20 -17.73
N ILE A 22 30.07 -11.27 -18.10
CA ILE A 22 29.76 -10.08 -18.90
C ILE A 22 29.20 -10.49 -20.27
N TRP A 23 29.81 -11.47 -20.94
CA TRP A 23 29.37 -11.93 -22.25
C TRP A 23 27.97 -12.57 -22.20
N LYS A 24 27.71 -13.45 -21.23
CA LYS A 24 26.37 -14.03 -21.00
C LYS A 24 25.33 -12.94 -20.70
N GLN A 25 25.72 -11.91 -19.97
CA GLN A 25 24.84 -10.80 -19.60
C GLN A 25 24.49 -9.92 -20.80
N ILE A 26 25.46 -9.60 -21.66
CA ILE A 26 25.21 -8.89 -22.93
C ILE A 26 24.27 -9.72 -23.81
N TYR A 27 24.57 -11.00 -24.01
CA TYR A 27 23.74 -11.86 -24.86
C TYR A 27 22.30 -11.99 -24.33
N SER A 28 22.11 -12.18 -23.03
CA SER A 28 20.78 -12.31 -22.43
C SER A 28 19.97 -11.02 -22.37
N SER A 29 20.58 -9.86 -22.62
CA SER A 29 19.93 -8.54 -22.56
C SER A 29 19.52 -7.97 -23.92
N TRP A 30 19.92 -8.59 -25.04
CA TRP A 30 19.65 -8.08 -26.39
C TRP A 30 18.17 -7.83 -26.70
N ASN A 31 17.27 -8.65 -26.16
CA ASN A 31 15.84 -8.52 -26.37
C ASN A 31 15.09 -7.90 -25.18
N LEU A 32 15.80 -7.55 -24.10
CA LEU A 32 15.19 -6.93 -22.93
C LEU A 32 15.02 -5.43 -23.15
N PRO A 33 14.14 -4.76 -22.38
CA PRO A 33 14.12 -3.31 -22.34
C PRO A 33 15.52 -2.75 -22.00
N PRO A 34 15.88 -1.56 -22.52
CA PRO A 34 17.16 -0.94 -22.28
C PRO A 34 17.40 -0.70 -20.79
N GLY A 35 18.64 -0.57 -20.35
CA GLY A 35 18.94 -0.34 -18.94
C GLY A 35 20.43 -0.18 -18.66
N PRO A 36 20.79 0.22 -17.43
CA PRO A 36 22.19 0.33 -17.03
C PRO A 36 22.88 -1.03 -17.02
N PHE A 37 24.14 -1.06 -17.47
CA PHE A 37 24.97 -2.26 -17.41
C PHE A 37 25.08 -2.75 -15.95
N PRO A 38 24.68 -3.99 -15.63
CA PRO A 38 24.70 -4.46 -14.24
C PRO A 38 26.07 -5.03 -13.87
N LEU A 39 26.54 -4.72 -12.66
CA LEU A 39 27.79 -5.28 -12.15
C LEU A 39 27.59 -6.75 -11.74
N PRO A 40 28.64 -7.58 -11.84
CA PRO A 40 28.59 -8.94 -11.31
C PRO A 40 28.17 -8.95 -9.83
N ILE A 41 27.35 -9.93 -9.44
CA ILE A 41 26.82 -10.15 -8.09
C ILE A 41 25.78 -9.09 -7.66
N ILE A 42 26.14 -7.81 -7.58
CA ILE A 42 25.29 -6.76 -7.01
C ILE A 42 24.30 -6.15 -8.02
N GLY A 43 24.51 -6.40 -9.32
CA GLY A 43 23.67 -5.85 -10.38
C GLY A 43 23.78 -4.31 -10.46
N ASN A 44 22.63 -3.65 -10.39
CA ASN A 44 22.45 -2.22 -10.51
C ASN A 44 22.25 -1.51 -9.15
N LEU A 45 22.65 -2.14 -8.05
CA LEU A 45 22.45 -1.58 -6.70
C LEU A 45 23.13 -0.22 -6.51
N LEU A 46 24.27 0.03 -7.18
CA LEU A 46 24.96 1.33 -7.13
C LEU A 46 24.26 2.43 -7.91
N GLN A 47 23.37 2.07 -8.83
CA GLN A 47 22.59 2.99 -9.65
C GLN A 47 21.23 3.32 -9.03
N VAL A 48 20.87 2.68 -7.91
CA VAL A 48 19.61 2.88 -7.19
C VAL A 48 19.91 3.40 -5.78
N ASP A 49 19.43 4.60 -5.47
CA ASP A 49 19.44 5.10 -4.10
C ASP A 49 18.38 4.36 -3.28
N ILE A 50 18.81 3.50 -2.38
CA ILE A 50 17.96 2.68 -1.52
C ILE A 50 17.15 3.50 -0.51
N LYS A 51 17.47 4.78 -0.32
CA LYS A 51 16.71 5.72 0.51
C LYS A 51 15.55 6.36 -0.25
N ASP A 52 15.61 6.35 -1.58
CA ASP A 52 14.62 6.96 -2.47
C ASP A 52 14.64 6.26 -3.84
N ILE A 53 14.08 5.04 -3.85
CA ILE A 53 13.96 4.22 -5.04
C ILE A 53 13.11 4.89 -6.14
N PRO A 54 11.93 5.49 -5.83
CA PRO A 54 11.09 6.14 -6.84
C PRO A 54 11.84 7.25 -7.60
N LYS A 55 12.62 8.08 -6.89
CA LYS A 55 13.46 9.11 -7.52
C LYS A 55 14.54 8.52 -8.41
N SER A 56 15.13 7.41 -8.00
CA SER A 56 16.12 6.68 -8.82
C SER A 56 15.49 6.14 -10.10
N PHE A 57 14.28 5.58 -10.04
CA PHE A 57 13.53 5.14 -11.21
C PHE A 57 13.20 6.30 -12.15
N THR A 58 12.76 7.44 -11.62
CA THR A 58 12.50 8.64 -12.43
C THR A 58 13.77 9.12 -13.16
N LYS A 59 14.94 9.09 -12.50
CA LYS A 59 16.22 9.44 -13.15
C LYS A 59 16.60 8.45 -14.26
N LEU A 60 16.35 7.16 -14.05
CA LEU A 60 16.62 6.11 -15.02
C LEU A 60 15.66 6.18 -16.21
N ALA A 61 14.39 6.50 -15.98
CA ALA A 61 13.39 6.67 -17.03
C ALA A 61 13.77 7.81 -18.00
N LYS A 62 14.30 8.94 -17.46
CA LYS A 62 14.84 10.03 -18.29
C LYS A 62 15.99 9.60 -19.21
N ARG A 63 16.74 8.54 -18.85
CA ARG A 63 17.91 8.07 -19.61
C ARG A 63 17.59 6.92 -20.55
N TYR A 64 16.75 5.98 -20.13
CA TYR A 64 16.48 4.72 -20.85
C TYR A 64 15.07 4.66 -21.46
N GLY A 65 14.23 5.65 -21.19
CA GLY A 65 12.84 5.68 -21.63
C GLY A 65 11.87 5.09 -20.61
N PRO A 66 10.56 5.03 -20.96
CA PRO A 66 9.48 4.67 -20.03
C PRO A 66 9.46 3.19 -19.63
N VAL A 67 10.20 2.32 -20.31
CA VAL A 67 10.31 0.89 -20.01
C VAL A 67 11.78 0.53 -19.99
N PHE A 68 12.29 0.11 -18.83
CA PHE A 68 13.72 -0.18 -18.67
C PHE A 68 13.98 -1.35 -17.73
N THR A 69 15.12 -2.01 -17.92
CA THR A 69 15.55 -3.17 -17.14
C THR A 69 16.55 -2.78 -16.06
N LEU A 70 16.36 -3.33 -14.87
CA LEU A 70 17.32 -3.32 -13.77
C LEU A 70 17.58 -4.76 -13.30
N HIS A 71 18.76 -4.98 -12.75
CA HIS A 71 19.09 -6.19 -12.04
C HIS A 71 19.41 -5.79 -10.60
N LEU A 72 18.63 -6.21 -9.62
CA LEU A 72 18.98 -5.98 -8.22
C LEU A 72 19.45 -7.32 -7.66
N GLY A 73 20.77 -7.45 -7.55
CA GLY A 73 21.37 -8.75 -7.38
C GLY A 73 21.29 -9.62 -8.62
N SER A 74 20.79 -10.85 -8.39
CA SER A 74 20.44 -11.81 -9.44
C SER A 74 19.03 -11.62 -10.00
N ARG A 75 18.17 -10.80 -9.36
CA ARG A 75 16.78 -10.61 -9.82
C ARG A 75 16.71 -9.58 -10.92
N ARG A 76 16.06 -9.98 -12.01
CA ARG A 76 15.68 -9.09 -13.11
C ARG A 76 14.38 -8.38 -12.79
N ILE A 77 14.38 -7.07 -13.01
CA ILE A 77 13.26 -6.17 -12.78
C ILE A 77 13.05 -5.34 -14.05
N VAL A 78 11.81 -5.22 -14.51
CA VAL A 78 11.42 -4.25 -15.53
C VAL A 78 10.58 -3.18 -14.85
N VAL A 79 10.94 -1.92 -15.04
CA VAL A 79 10.20 -0.78 -14.50
C VAL A 79 9.36 -0.19 -15.64
N LEU A 80 8.07 0.04 -15.38
CA LEU A 80 7.17 0.78 -16.26
C LEU A 80 6.93 2.15 -15.62
N HIS A 81 7.37 3.22 -16.29
CA HIS A 81 7.36 4.58 -15.80
C HIS A 81 6.61 5.51 -16.76
N GLY A 82 5.70 6.30 -16.22
CA GLY A 82 4.78 7.17 -16.95
C GLY A 82 3.45 6.48 -17.29
N TYR A 83 2.40 7.30 -17.42
CA TYR A 83 1.02 6.83 -17.58
C TYR A 83 0.83 5.82 -18.71
N LYS A 84 1.38 6.06 -19.91
CA LYS A 84 1.20 5.18 -21.07
C LYS A 84 1.74 3.76 -20.80
N ALA A 85 2.96 3.64 -20.31
CA ALA A 85 3.58 2.35 -20.02
C ALA A 85 2.89 1.62 -18.86
N VAL A 86 2.49 2.36 -17.82
CA VAL A 86 1.77 1.78 -16.67
C VAL A 86 0.35 1.34 -17.04
N LYS A 87 -0.35 2.08 -17.91
CA LYS A 87 -1.72 1.75 -18.34
C LYS A 87 -1.79 0.53 -19.25
N GLU A 88 -0.78 0.34 -20.11
CA GLU A 88 -0.67 -0.85 -20.99
C GLU A 88 -0.25 -2.13 -20.24
N ASN A 89 0.01 -2.04 -18.93
CA ASN A 89 0.43 -3.17 -18.10
C ASN A 89 -0.58 -4.33 -18.10
N GLU A 90 -0.15 -5.49 -18.62
CA GLU A 90 -0.93 -6.73 -18.62
C GLU A 90 -0.45 -7.79 -17.59
N PHE A 91 0.59 -7.47 -16.82
CA PHE A 91 1.22 -8.41 -15.89
C PHE A 91 0.34 -8.61 -14.66
N SER A 92 -0.10 -9.84 -14.39
CA SER A 92 -0.99 -10.15 -13.26
C SER A 92 -0.37 -11.01 -12.17
N GLY A 93 0.90 -11.43 -12.33
CA GLY A 93 1.63 -12.10 -11.28
C GLY A 93 1.98 -11.15 -10.14
N ARG A 94 2.41 -11.70 -9.00
CA ARG A 94 2.89 -10.96 -7.84
C ARG A 94 4.37 -11.28 -7.63
N GLY A 95 5.21 -10.26 -7.74
CA GLY A 95 6.63 -10.36 -7.43
C GLY A 95 6.82 -10.66 -5.93
N GLU A 96 7.77 -11.54 -5.63
CA GLU A 96 8.05 -11.97 -4.26
C GLU A 96 8.70 -10.84 -3.44
N ILE A 97 8.15 -10.61 -2.23
CA ILE A 97 8.75 -9.74 -1.21
C ILE A 97 9.23 -10.63 -0.05
N PRO A 98 10.55 -10.90 0.08
CA PRO A 98 11.11 -11.87 1.02
C PRO A 98 10.71 -11.74 2.49
N VAL A 99 10.37 -10.55 2.98
CA VAL A 99 9.93 -10.39 4.39
C VAL A 99 8.53 -10.97 4.65
N PHE A 100 7.72 -11.14 3.60
CA PHE A 100 6.39 -11.74 3.64
C PHE A 100 6.39 -13.23 3.27
N GLN A 101 7.50 -13.95 3.49
CA GLN A 101 7.62 -15.36 3.10
C GLN A 101 6.54 -16.26 3.73
N GLU A 102 6.10 -15.98 4.96
CA GLU A 102 5.02 -16.72 5.62
C GLU A 102 3.64 -16.56 4.96
N TYR A 103 3.48 -15.49 4.16
CA TYR A 103 2.27 -15.10 3.43
C TYR A 103 2.36 -15.47 1.94
N LYS A 104 3.53 -15.92 1.48
CA LYS A 104 3.79 -16.25 0.08
C LYS A 104 2.80 -17.32 -0.40
N ASP A 105 2.25 -17.08 -1.59
CA ASP A 105 1.32 -18.00 -2.28
C ASP A 105 0.04 -18.33 -1.48
N LYS A 106 -0.29 -17.48 -0.49
CA LYS A 106 -1.48 -17.54 0.37
C LYS A 106 -2.17 -16.18 0.40
N GLY A 107 -3.46 -16.16 0.71
CA GLY A 107 -4.28 -14.96 0.74
C GLY A 107 -4.39 -14.27 -0.62
N ILE A 108 -4.35 -12.94 -0.61
CA ILE A 108 -4.63 -12.09 -1.78
C ILE A 108 -3.41 -11.26 -2.17
N ILE A 109 -2.75 -10.63 -1.20
CA ILE A 109 -1.74 -9.58 -1.45
C ILE A 109 -0.46 -10.19 -1.99
N PHE A 110 0.05 -11.24 -1.32
CA PHE A 110 1.34 -11.89 -1.58
C PHE A 110 1.21 -13.24 -2.30
N ASN A 111 0.04 -13.53 -2.87
CA ASN A 111 -0.24 -14.78 -3.56
C ASN A 111 0.11 -14.71 -5.07
N ASN A 112 1.09 -15.50 -5.52
CA ASN A 112 1.40 -15.70 -6.95
C ASN A 112 1.00 -17.11 -7.44
N GLY A 113 0.43 -17.92 -6.55
CA GLY A 113 -0.01 -19.29 -6.82
C GLY A 113 -1.32 -19.38 -7.62
N PRO A 114 -1.73 -20.61 -8.00
CA PRO A 114 -2.93 -20.83 -8.81
C PRO A 114 -4.22 -20.42 -8.10
N THR A 115 -4.23 -20.44 -6.76
CA THR A 115 -5.41 -20.12 -5.92
C THR A 115 -5.75 -18.63 -5.90
N TRP A 116 -4.83 -17.74 -6.28
CA TRP A 116 -5.03 -16.29 -6.16
C TRP A 116 -6.30 -15.79 -6.86
N LYS A 117 -6.57 -16.30 -8.07
CA LYS A 117 -7.68 -15.80 -8.89
C LYS A 117 -9.04 -16.08 -8.24
N ASP A 118 -9.18 -17.24 -7.62
CA ASP A 118 -10.42 -17.71 -7.04
C ASP A 118 -10.61 -17.13 -5.64
N VAL A 119 -9.58 -17.16 -4.78
CA VAL A 119 -9.58 -16.49 -3.47
C VAL A 119 -9.91 -15.01 -3.64
N ARG A 120 -9.25 -14.30 -4.57
CA ARG A 120 -9.53 -12.89 -4.83
C ARG A 120 -10.97 -12.66 -5.30
N ARG A 121 -11.47 -13.47 -6.23
CA ARG A 121 -12.83 -13.31 -6.76
C ARG A 121 -13.86 -13.53 -5.66
N PHE A 122 -13.66 -14.55 -4.84
CA PHE A 122 -14.54 -14.87 -3.73
C PHE A 122 -14.53 -13.77 -2.69
N SER A 123 -13.34 -13.31 -2.24
CA SER A 123 -13.23 -12.19 -1.31
C SER A 123 -13.87 -10.91 -1.86
N LEU A 124 -13.70 -10.59 -3.15
CA LEU A 124 -14.38 -9.44 -3.77
C LEU A 124 -15.91 -9.60 -3.78
N SER A 125 -16.42 -10.81 -4.00
CA SER A 125 -17.85 -11.08 -3.93
C SER A 125 -18.37 -10.86 -2.52
N ILE A 126 -17.73 -11.46 -1.50
CA ILE A 126 -18.12 -11.32 -0.10
C ILE A 126 -18.06 -9.85 0.31
N LEU A 127 -16.95 -9.15 0.03
CA LEU A 127 -16.79 -7.75 0.42
C LEU A 127 -17.85 -6.85 -0.24
N ARG A 128 -18.28 -7.15 -1.46
CA ARG A 128 -19.41 -6.47 -2.14
C ARG A 128 -20.75 -6.78 -1.48
N ASP A 129 -20.95 -8.01 -1.02
CA ASP A 129 -22.18 -8.43 -0.33
C ASP A 129 -22.28 -7.80 1.07
N TYR A 130 -21.13 -7.66 1.77
CA TYR A 130 -21.00 -6.96 3.06
C TYR A 130 -20.88 -5.44 2.98
N GLY A 131 -21.06 -4.87 1.78
CA GLY A 131 -21.32 -3.45 1.62
C GLY A 131 -20.33 -2.65 0.79
N MET A 132 -19.29 -3.23 0.15
CA MET A 132 -18.42 -2.47 -0.76
C MET A 132 -19.26 -1.83 -1.87
N GLY A 133 -19.38 -0.50 -1.80
CA GLY A 133 -20.18 0.31 -2.73
C GLY A 133 -21.69 0.36 -2.44
N LYS A 134 -22.14 -0.05 -1.24
CA LYS A 134 -23.56 -0.04 -0.82
C LYS A 134 -23.75 0.63 0.55
N GLN A 135 -25.02 0.86 0.93
CA GLN A 135 -25.45 1.50 2.19
C GLN A 135 -24.89 0.83 3.47
N GLY A 136 -24.55 -0.46 3.43
CA GLY A 136 -23.99 -1.17 4.58
C GLY A 136 -22.63 -0.63 5.05
N ASN A 137 -21.71 -0.33 4.12
CA ASN A 137 -20.42 0.27 4.48
C ASN A 137 -20.58 1.72 4.94
N GLU A 138 -21.46 2.48 4.32
CA GLU A 138 -21.76 3.84 4.73
C GLU A 138 -22.25 3.89 6.19
N ALA A 139 -23.24 3.07 6.55
CA ALA A 139 -23.76 3.00 7.91
C ALA A 139 -22.69 2.57 8.92
N ARG A 140 -21.83 1.62 8.56
CA ARG A 140 -20.70 1.16 9.38
C ARG A 140 -19.70 2.29 9.64
N ILE A 141 -19.31 3.02 8.60
CA ILE A 141 -18.36 4.14 8.71
C ILE A 141 -18.99 5.30 9.49
N GLN A 142 -20.27 5.61 9.25
CA GLN A 142 -21.02 6.63 10.00
C GLN A 142 -21.09 6.30 11.49
N LYS A 143 -21.39 5.03 11.84
CA LYS A 143 -21.37 4.56 13.22
C LYS A 143 -19.99 4.74 13.84
N GLU A 144 -18.93 4.37 13.13
CA GLU A 144 -17.55 4.51 13.61
C GLU A 144 -17.13 5.99 13.73
N ALA A 145 -17.57 6.86 12.82
CA ALA A 145 -17.36 8.30 12.89
C ALA A 145 -17.93 8.88 14.20
N GLY A 146 -19.10 8.42 14.65
CA GLY A 146 -19.69 8.82 15.93
C GLY A 146 -18.76 8.54 17.12
N PHE A 147 -18.14 7.36 17.16
CA PHE A 147 -17.18 7.01 18.21
C PHE A 147 -15.86 7.78 18.08
N LEU A 148 -15.34 7.92 16.86
CA LEU A 148 -14.15 8.72 16.59
C LEU A 148 -14.33 10.14 17.12
N LEU A 149 -15.44 10.79 16.79
CA LEU A 149 -15.75 12.14 17.24
C LEU A 149 -15.84 12.24 18.77
N GLN A 150 -16.41 11.23 19.45
CA GLN A 150 -16.41 11.18 20.91
C GLN A 150 -14.99 11.14 21.50
N GLU A 151 -14.10 10.31 20.93
CA GLU A 151 -12.72 10.22 21.39
C GLU A 151 -11.92 11.50 21.08
N LEU A 152 -12.16 12.13 19.93
CA LEU A 152 -11.54 13.41 19.59
C LEU A 152 -11.99 14.52 20.55
N ARG A 153 -13.27 14.57 20.98
CA ARG A 153 -13.75 15.54 21.98
C ARG A 153 -13.05 15.38 23.33
N LYS A 154 -12.69 14.16 23.72
CA LYS A 154 -11.96 13.88 24.98
C LYS A 154 -10.55 14.48 25.02
N THR A 155 -9.99 14.89 23.87
CA THR A 155 -8.72 15.61 23.83
C THR A 155 -8.83 17.03 24.40
N GLN A 156 -10.04 17.61 24.49
CA GLN A 156 -10.31 18.92 25.09
C GLN A 156 -9.43 20.05 24.53
N GLY A 157 -9.12 20.00 23.23
CA GLY A 157 -8.25 20.97 22.57
C GLY A 157 -6.77 20.88 22.98
N GLN A 158 -6.37 19.85 23.74
CA GLN A 158 -4.98 19.64 24.13
C GLN A 158 -4.17 18.96 23.01
N PRO A 159 -2.85 19.22 22.94
CA PRO A 159 -1.99 18.59 21.94
C PRO A 159 -1.95 17.06 22.07
N PHE A 160 -2.25 16.35 20.98
CA PHE A 160 -2.16 14.88 20.94
C PHE A 160 -1.53 14.39 19.62
N ASN A 161 -1.03 13.15 19.63
CA ASN A 161 -0.58 12.47 18.43
C ASN A 161 -1.76 11.72 17.79
N PRO A 162 -2.15 12.03 16.54
CA PRO A 162 -3.34 11.43 15.92
C PRO A 162 -3.18 9.97 15.53
N THR A 163 -1.95 9.43 15.51
CA THR A 163 -1.62 8.15 14.85
C THR A 163 -2.51 6.99 15.30
N PHE A 164 -2.62 6.79 16.62
CA PHE A 164 -3.37 5.67 17.20
C PHE A 164 -4.77 6.06 17.69
N LEU A 165 -5.23 7.29 17.39
CA LEU A 165 -6.60 7.69 17.67
C LEU A 165 -7.41 7.63 16.36
N ILE A 166 -6.92 8.30 15.32
CA ILE A 166 -7.57 8.29 14.00
C ILE A 166 -7.46 6.91 13.36
N GLY A 167 -6.34 6.20 13.56
CA GLY A 167 -6.16 4.85 13.03
C GLY A 167 -7.17 3.82 13.55
N CYS A 168 -7.78 4.06 14.72
CA CYS A 168 -8.79 3.16 15.27
C CYS A 168 -10.05 3.11 14.40
N ALA A 169 -10.40 4.19 13.70
CA ALA A 169 -11.60 4.24 12.86
C ALA A 169 -11.54 3.22 11.70
N PRO A 170 -10.58 3.28 10.75
CA PRO A 170 -10.49 2.27 9.70
C PRO A 170 -10.21 0.87 10.26
N CYS A 171 -9.45 0.75 11.37
CA CYS A 171 -9.21 -0.53 12.06
C CYS A 171 -10.53 -1.19 12.51
N ASN A 172 -11.44 -0.43 13.11
CA ASN A 172 -12.73 -0.92 13.56
C ASN A 172 -13.69 -1.20 12.40
N VAL A 173 -13.66 -0.38 11.33
CA VAL A 173 -14.48 -0.63 10.14
C VAL A 173 -14.11 -1.97 9.51
N ILE A 174 -12.82 -2.24 9.30
CA ILE A 174 -12.39 -3.52 8.76
C ILE A 174 -12.57 -4.68 9.75
N ALA A 175 -12.40 -4.45 11.07
CA ALA A 175 -12.66 -5.47 12.08
C ALA A 175 -14.14 -5.90 12.14
N ASP A 176 -15.09 -4.98 11.95
CA ASP A 176 -16.51 -5.32 11.87
C ASP A 176 -16.84 -6.12 10.60
N ILE A 177 -16.18 -5.81 9.48
CA ILE A 177 -16.30 -6.58 8.23
C ILE A 177 -15.74 -7.99 8.37
N LEU A 178 -14.58 -8.13 9.02
CA LEU A 178 -13.86 -9.39 9.09
C LEU A 178 -14.33 -10.30 10.22
N PHE A 179 -14.70 -9.75 11.36
CA PHE A 179 -14.84 -10.48 12.61
C PHE A 179 -16.12 -10.17 13.40
N HIS A 180 -17.03 -9.38 12.79
CA HIS A 180 -18.24 -8.85 13.43
C HIS A 180 -17.96 -8.23 14.81
N SER A 181 -16.80 -7.59 14.95
CA SER A 181 -16.29 -7.11 16.22
C SER A 181 -15.76 -5.69 16.11
N ARG A 182 -15.98 -4.90 17.17
CA ARG A 182 -15.44 -3.56 17.32
C ARG A 182 -14.64 -3.46 18.62
N PHE A 183 -13.49 -2.79 18.56
CA PHE A 183 -12.67 -2.51 19.73
C PHE A 183 -13.01 -1.15 20.35
N ASP A 184 -12.88 -1.07 21.68
CA ASP A 184 -12.75 0.22 22.35
C ASP A 184 -11.40 0.85 21.98
N TYR A 185 -11.32 2.20 21.91
CA TYR A 185 -10.09 2.89 21.49
C TYR A 185 -8.95 2.73 22.51
N LYS A 186 -9.27 2.33 23.74
CA LYS A 186 -8.29 2.01 24.80
C LYS A 186 -8.00 0.52 24.89
N ASP A 187 -8.62 -0.31 24.05
CA ASP A 187 -8.37 -1.74 24.03
C ASP A 187 -6.90 -2.03 23.72
N LYS A 188 -6.28 -2.87 24.55
CA LYS A 188 -4.85 -3.15 24.46
C LYS A 188 -4.51 -3.96 23.21
N THR A 189 -5.42 -4.83 22.75
CA THR A 189 -5.25 -5.66 21.57
C THR A 189 -5.31 -4.81 20.30
N CYS A 190 -6.31 -3.93 20.19
CA CYS A 190 -6.43 -2.97 19.09
C CYS A 190 -5.20 -2.07 18.99
N LEU A 191 -4.79 -1.44 20.10
CA LEU A 191 -3.61 -0.58 20.13
C LEU A 191 -2.32 -1.36 19.82
N ARG A 192 -2.24 -2.64 20.19
CA ARG A 192 -1.11 -3.51 19.83
C ARG A 192 -1.08 -3.77 18.34
N LEU A 193 -2.19 -4.20 17.74
CA LEU A 193 -2.30 -4.49 16.30
C LEU A 193 -1.98 -3.26 15.46
N MET A 194 -2.54 -2.09 15.79
CA MET A 194 -2.22 -0.85 15.08
C MET A 194 -0.75 -0.46 15.20
N ARG A 195 -0.10 -0.70 16.34
CA ARG A 195 1.36 -0.48 16.47
C ARG A 195 2.15 -1.43 15.57
N LEU A 196 1.73 -2.69 15.44
CA LEU A 196 2.36 -3.65 14.54
C LEU A 196 2.22 -3.18 13.08
N PHE A 197 1.00 -2.81 12.67
CA PHE A 197 0.73 -2.30 11.32
C PHE A 197 1.56 -1.06 11.00
N ASN A 198 1.59 -0.09 11.92
CA ASN A 198 2.33 1.15 11.74
C ASN A 198 3.85 0.92 11.71
N GLU A 199 4.35 0.07 12.60
CA GLU A 199 5.77 -0.30 12.65
C GLU A 199 6.19 -1.06 11.39
N ASP A 200 5.37 -1.99 10.90
CA ASP A 200 5.65 -2.74 9.68
C ASP A 200 5.66 -1.83 8.45
N PHE A 201 4.66 -0.96 8.30
CA PHE A 201 4.60 -0.02 7.17
C PHE A 201 5.77 0.98 7.19
N TYR A 202 6.15 1.47 8.38
CA TYR A 202 7.36 2.28 8.56
C TYR A 202 8.63 1.51 8.19
N LEU A 203 8.85 0.34 8.80
CA LEU A 203 10.07 -0.44 8.62
C LEU A 203 10.22 -0.90 7.17
N LEU A 204 9.12 -1.35 6.53
CA LEU A 204 9.10 -1.70 5.11
C LEU A 204 9.55 -0.54 4.23
N SER A 205 9.34 0.69 4.66
CA SER A 205 9.74 1.90 3.93
C SER A 205 11.16 2.39 4.26
N THR A 206 11.90 1.67 5.12
CA THR A 206 13.30 2.01 5.47
C THR A 206 14.32 1.39 4.51
N PRO A 207 15.50 2.02 4.32
CA PRO A 207 16.52 1.53 3.38
C PRO A 207 16.96 0.09 3.63
N TRP A 208 17.03 -0.34 4.90
CA TRP A 208 17.42 -1.71 5.26
C TRP A 208 16.50 -2.76 4.64
N LEU A 209 15.18 -2.50 4.66
CA LEU A 209 14.18 -3.40 4.09
C LEU A 209 13.93 -3.18 2.59
N GLN A 210 14.49 -2.11 2.02
CA GLN A 210 14.58 -1.95 0.57
C GLN A 210 15.79 -2.69 -0.03
N VAL A 211 16.83 -3.00 0.75
CA VAL A 211 17.99 -3.82 0.30
C VAL A 211 17.71 -5.32 0.41
N LYS A 212 17.00 -5.75 1.47
CA LYS A 212 16.67 -7.16 1.71
C LYS A 212 15.72 -7.85 0.69
N PRO A 213 14.84 -7.18 -0.08
CA PRO A 213 13.93 -7.88 -0.97
C PRO A 213 14.65 -8.42 -2.22
N PHE A 214 15.92 -8.05 -2.41
CA PHE A 214 16.74 -8.49 -3.51
C PHE A 214 17.68 -9.59 -3.00
N PRO A 215 17.57 -10.84 -3.49
CA PRO A 215 18.59 -11.86 -3.31
C PRO A 215 19.82 -11.37 -4.10
N SER A 216 20.55 -10.48 -3.44
CA SER A 216 21.68 -9.70 -3.94
C SER A 216 22.97 -10.50 -3.98
N PHE A 217 22.88 -11.76 -3.55
CA PHE A 217 23.99 -12.66 -3.39
C PHE A 217 23.58 -14.08 -3.78
N PRO A 218 24.54 -14.95 -4.14
CA PRO A 218 24.28 -16.37 -4.38
C PRO A 218 23.41 -16.96 -3.26
N LEU A 219 22.52 -17.91 -3.58
CA LEU A 219 21.51 -18.52 -2.69
C LEU A 219 21.97 -18.75 -1.23
N ILE A 220 23.25 -19.07 -1.05
CA ILE A 220 23.92 -19.29 0.24
C ILE A 220 23.89 -18.03 1.14
N PHE A 221 24.17 -16.83 0.62
CA PHE A 221 24.24 -15.60 1.44
C PHE A 221 22.86 -15.03 1.81
N ASN A 222 21.85 -15.24 0.97
CA ASN A 222 20.47 -14.87 1.28
C ASN A 222 19.93 -15.65 2.49
N TYR A 223 20.32 -16.92 2.61
CA TYR A 223 20.04 -17.74 3.79
C TYR A 223 20.66 -17.10 5.04
N TYR A 224 21.94 -16.71 5.00
CA TYR A 224 22.63 -16.09 6.15
C TYR A 224 22.07 -14.71 6.55
N LEU A 225 21.60 -13.90 5.61
CA LEU A 225 21.02 -12.58 5.92
C LEU A 225 19.74 -12.66 6.76
N CYS A 226 18.94 -13.72 6.63
CA CYS A 226 17.81 -13.99 7.53
C CYS A 226 18.27 -14.32 8.96
N TYR A 227 19.49 -14.85 9.12
CA TYR A 227 20.10 -15.14 10.42
C TYR A 227 20.90 -13.97 11.00
N MET A 228 21.04 -12.85 10.27
CA MET A 228 21.65 -11.64 10.81
C MET A 228 20.66 -10.82 11.65
N PRO A 229 21.10 -10.12 12.70
CA PRO A 229 20.26 -9.15 13.40
C PRO A 229 19.84 -8.01 12.46
N GLY A 230 18.64 -7.48 12.63
CA GLY A 230 18.15 -6.32 11.88
C GLY A 230 16.64 -6.14 11.95
N SER A 231 16.15 -4.99 11.45
CA SER A 231 14.72 -4.64 11.50
C SER A 231 13.83 -5.60 10.72
N HIS A 232 14.40 -6.37 9.79
CA HIS A 232 13.67 -7.41 9.08
C HIS A 232 13.14 -8.54 9.98
N ARG A 233 13.85 -8.87 11.07
CA ARG A 233 13.37 -9.85 12.05
C ARG A 233 12.18 -9.33 12.83
N LYS A 234 12.19 -8.02 13.07
CA LYS A 234 11.10 -7.34 13.75
C LYS A 234 9.83 -7.41 12.90
N VAL A 235 9.91 -7.11 11.61
CA VAL A 235 8.77 -7.28 10.68
C VAL A 235 8.32 -8.73 10.60
N MET A 236 9.22 -9.71 10.43
CA MET A 236 8.81 -11.13 10.42
C MET A 236 8.07 -11.53 11.70
N LYS A 237 8.57 -11.11 12.88
CA LYS A 237 7.89 -11.37 14.16
C LYS A 237 6.51 -10.70 14.23
N ASN A 238 6.41 -9.44 13.77
CA ASN A 238 5.15 -8.71 13.75
C ASN A 238 4.13 -9.39 12.82
N LEU A 239 4.54 -9.84 11.63
CA LEU A 239 3.72 -10.58 10.68
C LEU A 239 3.20 -11.91 11.25
N SER A 240 4.05 -12.66 11.98
CA SER A 240 3.63 -13.88 12.66
C SER A 240 2.63 -13.60 13.78
N GLU A 241 2.78 -12.50 14.52
CA GLU A 241 1.86 -12.07 15.58
C GLU A 241 0.48 -11.68 15.02
N ILE A 242 0.45 -10.93 13.91
CA ILE A 242 -0.79 -10.58 13.19
C ILE A 242 -1.48 -11.85 12.66
N LYS A 243 -0.72 -12.77 12.04
CA LYS A 243 -1.25 -14.04 11.53
C LYS A 243 -1.81 -14.91 12.66
N ALA A 244 -1.12 -14.97 13.80
CA ALA A 244 -1.57 -15.72 14.97
C ALA A 244 -2.91 -15.18 15.48
N TYR A 245 -3.04 -13.85 15.60
CA TYR A 245 -4.30 -13.21 15.98
C TYR A 245 -5.44 -13.56 14.99
N ALA A 246 -5.19 -13.45 13.69
CA ALA A 246 -6.18 -13.80 12.66
C ALA A 246 -6.57 -15.28 12.71
N LEU A 247 -5.61 -16.18 12.97
CA LEU A 247 -5.85 -17.60 13.12
C LEU A 247 -6.69 -17.92 14.37
N GLU A 248 -6.41 -17.26 15.50
CA GLU A 248 -7.20 -17.40 16.72
C GLU A 248 -8.64 -16.95 16.49
N ARG A 249 -8.85 -15.79 15.87
CA ARG A 249 -10.18 -15.33 15.47
C ARG A 249 -10.87 -16.34 14.55
N ALA A 250 -10.19 -16.85 13.53
CA ALA A 250 -10.78 -17.85 12.63
C ALA A 250 -11.20 -19.14 13.37
N LYS A 251 -10.41 -19.60 14.35
CA LYS A 251 -10.76 -20.77 15.17
C LYS A 251 -11.98 -20.51 16.06
N GLU A 252 -12.08 -19.33 16.65
CA GLU A 252 -13.25 -18.93 17.44
C GLU A 252 -14.53 -18.90 16.60
N HIS A 253 -14.45 -18.38 15.36
CA HIS A 253 -15.61 -18.39 14.45
C HIS A 253 -16.01 -19.81 14.07
N LEU A 254 -15.03 -20.69 13.79
CA LEU A 254 -15.30 -22.08 13.44
C LEU A 254 -16.03 -22.83 14.57
N GLN A 255 -15.73 -22.54 15.84
CA GLN A 255 -16.41 -23.17 16.98
C GLN A 255 -17.89 -22.80 17.09
N SER A 256 -18.29 -21.64 16.56
CA SER A 256 -19.65 -21.12 16.64
C SER A 256 -20.26 -20.85 15.26
N LEU A 257 -19.78 -21.54 14.22
CA LEU A 257 -20.20 -21.32 12.84
C LEU A 257 -21.63 -21.82 12.64
N ASP A 258 -22.49 -20.95 12.10
CA ASP A 258 -23.79 -21.34 11.55
C ASP A 258 -23.75 -21.12 10.02
N PRO A 259 -23.66 -22.19 9.21
CA PRO A 259 -23.62 -22.08 7.75
C PRO A 259 -24.83 -21.38 7.13
N ASN A 260 -25.97 -21.33 7.83
CA ASN A 260 -27.18 -20.69 7.32
C ASN A 260 -27.21 -19.18 7.60
N CYS A 261 -26.36 -18.70 8.51
CA CYS A 261 -26.36 -17.31 8.99
C CYS A 261 -24.93 -16.78 9.18
N PRO A 262 -24.16 -16.57 8.09
CA PRO A 262 -22.80 -16.06 8.18
C PRO A 262 -22.78 -14.64 8.75
N ARG A 263 -21.99 -14.40 9.81
CA ARG A 263 -21.93 -13.11 10.52
C ARG A 263 -21.04 -12.09 9.82
N ASP A 264 -19.95 -12.55 9.21
CA ASP A 264 -18.89 -11.73 8.64
C ASP A 264 -18.10 -12.49 7.56
N VAL A 265 -17.06 -11.85 7.02
CA VAL A 265 -16.18 -12.45 6.01
C VAL A 265 -15.51 -13.73 6.52
N THR A 266 -15.18 -13.83 7.81
CA THR A 266 -14.56 -15.04 8.37
C THR A 266 -15.51 -16.23 8.26
N ASP A 267 -16.76 -16.07 8.67
CA ASP A 267 -17.78 -17.11 8.53
C ASP A 267 -18.00 -17.53 7.07
N CYS A 268 -18.04 -16.57 6.13
CA CYS A 268 -18.16 -16.90 4.71
C CYS A 268 -16.99 -17.73 4.18
N LEU A 269 -15.76 -17.41 4.59
CA LEU A 269 -14.57 -18.17 4.20
C LEU A 269 -14.57 -19.57 4.81
N LEU A 270 -14.99 -19.70 6.07
CA LEU A 270 -15.08 -21.00 6.76
C LEU A 270 -16.18 -21.87 6.18
N ALA A 271 -17.34 -21.31 5.84
CA ALA A 271 -18.43 -22.05 5.20
C ALA A 271 -18.02 -22.60 3.83
N GLU A 272 -17.27 -21.84 3.03
CA GLU A 272 -16.76 -22.33 1.74
C GLU A 272 -15.70 -23.42 1.94
N MET A 273 -14.85 -23.31 2.97
CA MET A 273 -13.92 -24.38 3.36
C MET A 273 -14.67 -25.68 3.74
N GLU A 274 -15.73 -25.61 4.55
CA GLU A 274 -16.50 -26.80 4.91
C GLU A 274 -17.17 -27.46 3.70
N LYS A 275 -17.72 -26.65 2.80
CA LYS A 275 -18.34 -27.11 1.55
C LYS A 275 -17.33 -27.83 0.64
N GLU A 276 -16.12 -27.30 0.49
CA GLU A 276 -15.07 -27.96 -0.29
C GLU A 276 -14.62 -29.28 0.36
N ASN A 277 -14.44 -29.29 1.67
CA ASN A 277 -14.04 -30.49 2.40
C ASN A 277 -15.07 -31.63 2.25
N GLN A 278 -16.36 -31.30 2.16
CA GLN A 278 -17.43 -32.27 1.90
C GLN A 278 -17.44 -32.80 0.46
N SER A 279 -17.00 -31.99 -0.52
CA SER A 279 -16.94 -32.37 -1.93
C SER A 279 -15.80 -33.33 -2.29
N GLY A 280 -14.79 -33.46 -1.41
CA GLY A 280 -13.61 -34.30 -1.64
C GLY A 280 -12.59 -33.71 -2.63
N GLU A 281 -12.79 -32.46 -3.07
CA GLU A 281 -11.83 -31.72 -3.90
C GLU A 281 -10.64 -31.23 -3.07
N LEU A 282 -9.51 -30.93 -3.75
CA LEU A 282 -8.35 -30.32 -3.08
C LEU A 282 -8.76 -28.92 -2.58
N SER A 283 -8.96 -28.78 -1.27
CA SER A 283 -9.48 -27.53 -0.72
C SER A 283 -8.50 -26.36 -0.93
N MET A 284 -8.99 -25.31 -1.60
CA MET A 284 -8.28 -24.05 -1.80
C MET A 284 -8.35 -23.16 -0.55
N TYR A 285 -9.32 -23.40 0.33
CA TYR A 285 -9.49 -22.70 1.60
C TYR A 285 -9.02 -23.55 2.77
N THR A 286 -7.72 -23.49 3.09
CA THR A 286 -7.21 -24.05 4.35
C THR A 286 -7.32 -23.02 5.46
N MET A 287 -7.40 -23.46 6.73
CA MET A 287 -7.30 -22.56 7.89
C MET A 287 -6.10 -21.63 7.83
N GLU A 288 -4.98 -22.12 7.29
CA GLU A 288 -3.81 -21.27 7.07
C GLU A 288 -4.08 -20.18 6.02
N ASN A 289 -4.62 -20.55 4.85
CA ASN A 289 -4.93 -19.60 3.79
C ASN A 289 -5.99 -18.56 4.23
N ILE A 290 -7.00 -18.99 5.00
CA ILE A 290 -8.00 -18.11 5.60
C ILE A 290 -7.33 -17.14 6.57
N SER A 291 -6.48 -17.62 7.50
CA SER A 291 -5.78 -16.74 8.44
C SER A 291 -4.91 -15.69 7.76
N VAL A 292 -4.24 -16.06 6.65
CA VAL A 292 -3.45 -15.13 5.84
C VAL A 292 -4.35 -14.14 5.10
N THR A 293 -5.50 -14.58 4.56
CA THR A 293 -6.48 -13.70 3.91
C THR A 293 -7.04 -12.65 4.87
N LEU A 294 -7.37 -13.07 6.11
CA LEU A 294 -7.86 -12.17 7.15
C LEU A 294 -6.77 -11.19 7.60
N ALA A 295 -5.53 -11.65 7.78
CA ALA A 295 -4.39 -10.79 8.10
C ALA A 295 -4.09 -9.77 6.97
N ASP A 296 -4.12 -10.20 5.71
CA ASP A 296 -3.96 -9.35 4.53
C ASP A 296 -4.98 -8.21 4.52
N LEU A 297 -6.27 -8.55 4.65
CA LEU A 297 -7.36 -7.58 4.62
C LEU A 297 -7.31 -6.63 5.82
N PHE A 298 -6.96 -7.15 7.01
CA PHE A 298 -6.89 -6.34 8.22
C PHE A 298 -5.77 -5.31 8.17
N PHE A 299 -4.55 -5.73 7.78
CA PHE A 299 -3.42 -4.81 7.59
C PHE A 299 -3.72 -3.76 6.52
N ALA A 300 -4.15 -4.20 5.33
CA ALA A 300 -4.37 -3.30 4.19
C ALA A 300 -5.52 -2.31 4.44
N GLY A 301 -6.62 -2.78 5.05
CA GLY A 301 -7.78 -1.95 5.38
C GLY A 301 -7.53 -0.95 6.51
N THR A 302 -6.51 -1.17 7.35
CA THR A 302 -6.22 -0.26 8.47
C THR A 302 -5.16 0.79 8.11
N GLU A 303 -3.96 0.34 7.73
CA GLU A 303 -2.77 1.20 7.77
C GLU A 303 -2.76 2.26 6.67
N THR A 304 -3.26 1.91 5.47
CA THR A 304 -3.24 2.81 4.32
C THR A 304 -4.26 3.94 4.44
N THR A 305 -5.50 3.64 4.85
CA THR A 305 -6.52 4.67 5.17
C THR A 305 -6.06 5.54 6.34
N SER A 306 -5.57 4.94 7.43
CA SER A 306 -5.05 5.67 8.60
C SER A 306 -3.95 6.67 8.22
N THR A 307 -2.98 6.22 7.42
CA THR A 307 -1.89 7.08 6.96
C THR A 307 -2.37 8.18 6.02
N THR A 308 -3.34 7.90 5.15
CA THR A 308 -3.96 8.91 4.27
C THR A 308 -4.66 9.99 5.08
N LEU A 309 -5.47 9.64 6.09
CA LEU A 309 -6.13 10.61 6.97
C LEU A 309 -5.11 11.43 7.77
N ARG A 310 -4.07 10.80 8.32
CA ARG A 310 -2.99 11.52 9.03
C ARG A 310 -2.24 12.50 8.14
N TYR A 311 -1.94 12.13 6.90
CA TYR A 311 -1.37 13.06 5.94
C TYR A 311 -2.35 14.18 5.61
N GLY A 312 -3.62 13.84 5.37
CA GLY A 312 -4.67 14.81 5.06
C GLY A 312 -4.77 15.90 6.12
N LEU A 313 -4.82 15.54 7.41
CA LEU A 313 -4.85 16.54 8.49
C LEU A 313 -3.56 17.38 8.54
N LEU A 314 -2.39 16.79 8.31
CA LEU A 314 -1.12 17.53 8.27
C LEU A 314 -1.07 18.53 7.11
N ILE A 315 -1.58 18.13 5.94
CA ILE A 315 -1.68 18.97 4.75
C ILE A 315 -2.65 20.13 5.01
N LEU A 316 -3.83 19.87 5.55
CA LEU A 316 -4.82 20.92 5.83
C LEU A 316 -4.32 21.94 6.87
N MET A 317 -3.57 21.49 7.89
CA MET A 317 -2.90 22.42 8.81
C MET A 317 -1.82 23.29 8.13
N LYS A 318 -1.23 22.83 7.02
CA LYS A 318 -0.29 23.63 6.22
C LYS A 318 -0.99 24.65 5.33
N TYR A 319 -2.19 24.33 4.87
CA TYR A 319 -3.01 25.16 3.97
C TYR A 319 -4.34 25.51 4.65
N PRO A 320 -4.35 26.39 5.68
CA PRO A 320 -5.55 26.75 6.43
C PRO A 320 -6.67 27.34 5.54
N GLU A 321 -6.32 27.98 4.42
CA GLU A 321 -7.26 28.47 3.41
C GLU A 321 -8.03 27.35 2.70
N VAL A 322 -7.43 26.15 2.60
CA VAL A 322 -8.11 24.96 2.08
C VAL A 322 -9.05 24.41 3.14
N GLU A 323 -8.62 24.36 4.40
CA GLU A 323 -9.49 23.95 5.52
C GLU A 323 -10.73 24.85 5.65
N GLU A 324 -10.56 26.18 5.53
CA GLU A 324 -11.66 27.15 5.59
C GLU A 324 -12.70 26.93 4.49
N LYS A 325 -12.26 26.71 3.24
CA LYS A 325 -13.17 26.39 2.13
C LYS A 325 -13.90 25.07 2.33
N LEU A 326 -13.26 24.07 2.94
CA LEU A 326 -13.93 22.81 3.29
C LEU A 326 -14.99 23.02 4.36
N HIS A 327 -14.70 23.82 5.40
CA HIS A 327 -15.67 24.16 6.42
C HIS A 327 -16.90 24.87 5.84
N GLU A 328 -16.70 25.84 4.95
CA GLU A 328 -17.81 26.51 4.24
C GLU A 328 -18.66 25.51 3.44
N GLU A 329 -18.03 24.65 2.64
CA GLU A 329 -18.75 23.68 1.81
C GLU A 329 -19.53 22.67 2.67
N ILE A 330 -18.93 22.20 3.79
CA ILE A 330 -19.58 21.31 4.75
C ILE A 330 -20.81 21.99 5.37
N ASP A 331 -20.66 23.22 5.86
CA ASP A 331 -21.74 23.95 6.51
C ASP A 331 -22.89 24.24 5.52
N ARG A 332 -22.55 24.53 4.26
CA ARG A 332 -23.52 24.83 3.20
C ARG A 332 -24.33 23.60 2.76
N VAL A 333 -23.68 22.44 2.61
CA VAL A 333 -24.30 21.23 2.03
C VAL A 333 -24.87 20.29 3.10
N ILE A 334 -24.12 20.09 4.19
CA ILE A 334 -24.47 19.14 5.24
C ILE A 334 -25.09 19.87 6.44
N GLY A 335 -24.56 21.04 6.77
CA GLY A 335 -24.87 21.75 8.00
C GLY A 335 -24.08 21.21 9.20
N PRO A 336 -24.25 21.79 10.40
CA PRO A 336 -23.38 21.52 11.55
C PRO A 336 -23.68 20.21 12.30
N THR A 337 -24.82 19.56 12.04
CA THR A 337 -25.32 18.46 12.90
C THR A 337 -25.61 17.15 12.17
N ARG A 338 -26.01 17.20 10.89
CA ARG A 338 -26.37 16.00 10.14
C ARG A 338 -25.11 15.20 9.85
N ILE A 339 -25.14 13.88 10.10
CA ILE A 339 -24.00 13.03 9.79
C ILE A 339 -23.68 13.03 8.27
N PRO A 340 -22.38 13.11 7.88
CA PRO A 340 -22.00 13.04 6.47
C PRO A 340 -22.42 11.72 5.83
N ALA A 341 -22.86 11.80 4.58
CA ALA A 341 -23.35 10.69 3.78
C ALA A 341 -22.62 10.64 2.43
N VAL A 342 -22.49 9.45 1.84
CA VAL A 342 -21.73 9.24 0.59
C VAL A 342 -22.31 10.05 -0.56
N LYS A 343 -23.64 10.22 -0.58
CA LYS A 343 -24.34 11.04 -1.57
C LYS A 343 -23.93 12.51 -1.53
N ASP A 344 -23.50 13.03 -0.37
CA ASP A 344 -23.10 14.43 -0.21
C ASP A 344 -21.90 14.77 -1.09
N ARG A 345 -21.07 13.76 -1.41
CA ARG A 345 -19.93 13.89 -2.32
C ARG A 345 -20.31 14.47 -3.69
N LEU A 346 -21.52 14.21 -4.18
CA LEU A 346 -22.01 14.74 -5.47
C LEU A 346 -22.26 16.25 -5.42
N GLU A 347 -22.49 16.80 -4.22
CA GLU A 347 -22.78 18.21 -3.98
C GLU A 347 -21.60 18.97 -3.34
N MET A 348 -20.51 18.26 -3.04
CA MET A 348 -19.29 18.78 -2.41
C MET A 348 -18.06 18.60 -3.33
N PRO A 349 -18.01 19.30 -4.48
CA PRO A 349 -16.92 19.15 -5.44
C PRO A 349 -15.55 19.54 -4.85
N TYR A 350 -15.48 20.50 -3.91
CA TYR A 350 -14.22 20.94 -3.34
C TYR A 350 -13.65 19.88 -2.37
N MET A 351 -14.49 19.29 -1.51
CA MET A 351 -14.12 18.14 -0.68
C MET A 351 -13.69 16.96 -1.53
N ASP A 352 -14.42 16.63 -2.61
CA ASP A 352 -14.02 15.53 -3.49
C ASP A 352 -12.65 15.79 -4.13
N ALA A 353 -12.43 17.02 -4.60
CA ALA A 353 -11.14 17.43 -5.16
C ALA A 353 -10.00 17.38 -4.13
N VAL A 354 -10.22 17.86 -2.90
CA VAL A 354 -9.25 17.78 -1.81
C VAL A 354 -8.91 16.33 -1.45
N VAL A 355 -9.90 15.45 -1.35
CA VAL A 355 -9.66 14.02 -1.05
C VAL A 355 -8.82 13.36 -2.14
N HIS A 356 -9.09 13.64 -3.42
CA HIS A 356 -8.27 13.15 -4.53
C HIS A 356 -6.87 13.76 -4.49
N GLU A 357 -6.75 15.05 -4.22
CA GLU A 357 -5.47 15.73 -4.17
C GLU A 357 -4.60 15.23 -3.01
N ILE A 358 -5.19 14.93 -1.84
CA ILE A 358 -4.47 14.30 -0.72
C ILE A 358 -3.86 12.98 -1.19
N GLN A 359 -4.66 12.11 -1.81
CA GLN A 359 -4.19 10.79 -2.26
C GLN A 359 -3.15 10.87 -3.38
N ARG A 360 -3.34 11.81 -4.33
CA ARG A 360 -2.38 12.08 -5.42
C ARG A 360 -1.06 12.60 -4.86
N PHE A 361 -1.12 13.65 -4.05
CA PHE A 361 0.04 14.36 -3.50
C PHE A 361 0.87 13.46 -2.60
N ILE A 362 0.25 12.72 -1.67
CA ILE A 362 1.03 11.88 -0.73
C ILE A 362 1.65 10.67 -1.43
N ASN A 363 1.01 10.23 -2.53
CA ASN A 363 1.47 9.12 -3.36
C ASN A 363 1.92 7.92 -2.50
N LEU A 364 0.97 7.40 -1.72
CA LEU A 364 1.26 6.61 -0.53
C LEU A 364 2.10 5.35 -0.79
N VAL A 365 1.93 4.69 -1.94
CA VAL A 365 2.66 3.49 -2.35
C VAL A 365 3.33 3.76 -3.71
N PRO A 366 4.44 4.53 -3.73
CA PRO A 366 4.94 5.19 -4.94
C PRO A 366 5.36 4.22 -6.05
N SER A 367 5.98 3.10 -5.69
CA SER A 367 6.43 2.08 -6.65
C SER A 367 5.42 0.95 -6.87
N ASN A 368 4.18 1.09 -6.39
CA ASN A 368 3.18 0.02 -6.39
C ASN A 368 3.66 -1.23 -5.61
N LEU A 369 2.84 -2.27 -5.59
CA LEU A 369 3.30 -3.61 -5.24
C LEU A 369 3.92 -4.28 -6.47
N PRO A 370 5.04 -5.01 -6.35
CA PRO A 370 5.74 -5.59 -7.50
C PRO A 370 4.86 -6.64 -8.20
N HIS A 371 4.70 -6.52 -9.51
CA HIS A 371 4.07 -7.53 -10.36
C HIS A 371 5.10 -8.55 -10.85
N GLU A 372 4.64 -9.61 -11.50
CA GLU A 372 5.51 -10.60 -12.14
C GLU A 372 4.92 -11.06 -13.48
N ALA A 373 5.79 -11.27 -14.46
CA ALA A 373 5.43 -11.86 -15.74
C ALA A 373 5.09 -13.35 -15.58
N THR A 374 3.83 -13.73 -15.82
CA THR A 374 3.36 -15.12 -15.67
C THR A 374 3.78 -16.03 -16.82
N ARG A 375 4.20 -15.42 -17.95
CA ARG A 375 4.71 -16.06 -19.16
C ARG A 375 5.66 -15.10 -19.87
N ASP A 376 6.46 -15.62 -20.79
CA ASP A 376 7.22 -14.82 -21.74
C ASP A 376 6.26 -13.92 -22.51
N THR A 377 6.50 -12.61 -22.49
CA THR A 377 5.57 -11.60 -22.98
C THR A 377 6.32 -10.59 -23.83
N MET A 378 5.80 -10.29 -25.03
CA MET A 378 6.31 -9.19 -25.86
C MET A 378 5.62 -7.90 -25.46
N PHE A 379 6.36 -6.96 -24.88
CA PHE A 379 5.85 -5.68 -24.40
C PHE A 379 6.60 -4.54 -25.07
N GLN A 380 5.89 -3.71 -25.84
CA GLN A 380 6.46 -2.58 -26.59
C GLN A 380 7.70 -2.94 -27.43
N GLY A 381 7.71 -4.14 -28.04
CA GLY A 381 8.81 -4.63 -28.86
C GLY A 381 9.94 -5.34 -28.08
N TYR A 382 9.88 -5.37 -26.75
CA TYR A 382 10.84 -6.08 -25.90
C TYR A 382 10.27 -7.39 -25.38
N LEU A 383 11.13 -8.40 -25.24
CA LEU A 383 10.79 -9.63 -24.55
C LEU A 383 10.93 -9.42 -23.04
N ILE A 384 9.87 -9.71 -22.29
CA ILE A 384 9.85 -9.79 -20.83
C ILE A 384 9.67 -11.27 -20.46
N PRO A 385 10.73 -11.99 -20.08
CA PRO A 385 10.65 -13.40 -19.75
C PRO A 385 9.79 -13.67 -18.51
N LYS A 386 9.19 -14.87 -18.46
CA LYS A 386 8.46 -15.39 -17.30
C LYS A 386 9.31 -15.26 -16.02
N GLY A 387 8.67 -14.88 -14.93
CA GLY A 387 9.31 -14.69 -13.63
C GLY A 387 10.06 -13.35 -13.49
N THR A 388 10.07 -12.51 -14.53
CA THR A 388 10.60 -11.15 -14.42
C THR A 388 9.68 -10.32 -13.52
N VAL A 389 10.23 -9.68 -12.50
CA VAL A 389 9.49 -8.73 -11.66
C VAL A 389 9.19 -7.48 -12.48
N VAL A 390 7.95 -7.00 -12.44
CA VAL A 390 7.54 -5.79 -13.13
C VAL A 390 7.07 -4.75 -12.12
N ILE A 391 7.61 -3.54 -12.17
CA ILE A 391 7.27 -2.44 -11.26
C ILE A 391 6.54 -1.35 -12.05
N PRO A 392 5.20 -1.33 -12.03
CA PRO A 392 4.41 -0.25 -12.61
C PRO A 392 4.33 0.95 -11.65
N THR A 393 5.20 1.93 -11.81
CA THR A 393 5.40 3.01 -10.83
C THR A 393 4.22 3.98 -10.79
N LEU A 394 3.57 4.13 -9.62
CA LEU A 394 2.39 5.00 -9.45
C LEU A 394 2.78 6.47 -9.32
N ASP A 395 3.94 6.77 -8.73
CA ASP A 395 4.47 8.13 -8.61
C ASP A 395 4.53 8.82 -9.97
N SER A 396 5.06 8.13 -10.97
CA SER A 396 5.18 8.61 -12.36
C SER A 396 3.85 8.95 -13.04
N VAL A 397 2.74 8.45 -12.50
CA VAL A 397 1.40 8.70 -13.03
C VAL A 397 0.71 9.81 -12.23
N LEU A 398 0.81 9.75 -10.90
CA LEU A 398 0.20 10.75 -9.99
C LEU A 398 0.91 12.11 -10.03
N TYR A 399 2.14 12.15 -10.53
CA TYR A 399 2.96 13.34 -10.68
C TYR A 399 3.27 13.66 -12.16
N ASP A 400 2.42 13.21 -13.09
CA ASP A 400 2.53 13.61 -14.50
C ASP A 400 2.31 15.12 -14.63
N ASP A 401 3.30 15.83 -15.18
CA ASP A 401 3.33 17.30 -15.23
C ASP A 401 2.43 17.89 -16.33
N GLN A 402 1.98 17.08 -17.28
CA GLN A 402 1.03 17.50 -18.31
C GLN A 402 -0.39 17.45 -17.77
N GLU A 403 -0.73 16.40 -17.03
CA GLU A 403 -2.06 16.26 -16.42
C GLU A 403 -2.21 17.13 -15.16
N PHE A 404 -1.15 17.24 -14.34
CA PHE A 404 -1.14 17.96 -13.07
C PHE A 404 -0.05 19.05 -13.05
N PRO A 405 -0.34 20.29 -13.49
CA PRO A 405 0.64 21.37 -13.52
C PRO A 405 1.18 21.79 -12.13
N ASP A 406 2.51 21.82 -11.99
CA ASP A 406 3.22 21.83 -10.70
C ASP A 406 2.84 20.60 -9.83
N PRO A 407 3.15 19.38 -10.28
CA PRO A 407 2.68 18.14 -9.64
C PRO A 407 3.21 17.98 -8.20
N GLU A 408 4.32 18.64 -7.86
CA GLU A 408 4.93 18.65 -6.52
C GLU A 408 4.25 19.58 -5.53
N LYS A 409 3.27 20.40 -5.97
CA LYS A 409 2.46 21.25 -5.10
C LYS A 409 1.14 20.58 -4.79
N PHE A 410 0.63 20.83 -3.60
CA PHE A 410 -0.72 20.44 -3.22
C PHE A 410 -1.70 21.50 -3.73
N LYS A 411 -2.56 21.13 -4.67
CA LYS A 411 -3.54 22.02 -5.31
C LYS A 411 -4.85 21.28 -5.55
N PRO A 412 -5.92 21.53 -4.76
CA PRO A 412 -7.23 20.94 -5.02
C PRO A 412 -7.73 21.21 -6.45
N GLU A 413 -7.28 22.31 -7.06
CA GLU A 413 -7.60 22.71 -8.43
C GLU A 413 -7.16 21.69 -9.50
N HIS A 414 -6.22 20.79 -9.20
CA HIS A 414 -5.89 19.66 -10.07
C HIS A 414 -7.12 18.81 -10.44
N PHE A 415 -8.06 18.69 -9.49
CA PHE A 415 -9.29 17.93 -9.61
C PHE A 415 -10.54 18.81 -9.72
N LEU A 416 -10.38 20.07 -10.09
CA LEU A 416 -11.49 20.99 -10.41
C LEU A 416 -11.40 21.43 -11.87
N ASN A 417 -12.56 21.69 -12.47
CA ASN A 417 -12.65 22.38 -13.75
C ASN A 417 -12.85 23.89 -13.55
N GLU A 418 -12.87 24.66 -14.64
CA GLU A 418 -13.05 26.12 -14.62
C GLU A 418 -14.35 26.58 -13.93
N SER A 419 -15.37 25.73 -13.89
CA SER A 419 -16.65 26.01 -13.21
C SER A 419 -16.66 25.62 -11.72
N GLY A 420 -15.52 25.17 -11.16
CA GLY A 420 -15.42 24.73 -9.77
C GLY A 420 -16.08 23.37 -9.50
N LYS A 421 -16.41 22.59 -10.54
CA LYS A 421 -16.92 21.22 -10.39
C LYS A 421 -15.77 20.21 -10.39
N PHE A 422 -15.99 19.08 -9.75
CA PHE A 422 -15.05 17.97 -9.74
C PHE A 422 -14.72 17.52 -11.17
N LYS A 423 -13.43 17.38 -11.46
CA LYS A 423 -12.86 16.91 -12.72
C LYS A 423 -12.15 15.59 -12.47
N TYR A 424 -12.73 14.50 -12.97
CA TYR A 424 -12.07 13.20 -12.93
C TYR A 424 -10.86 13.18 -13.86
N SER A 425 -9.75 12.61 -13.36
CA SER A 425 -8.55 12.34 -14.15
C SER A 425 -8.28 10.83 -14.20
N ASP A 426 -8.04 10.28 -15.39
CA ASP A 426 -7.66 8.87 -15.53
C ASP A 426 -6.25 8.59 -14.99
N TYR A 427 -5.44 9.63 -14.75
CA TYR A 427 -4.13 9.52 -14.10
C TYR A 427 -4.24 9.32 -12.59
N PHE A 428 -5.43 9.51 -12.01
CA PHE A 428 -5.66 9.18 -10.62
C PHE A 428 -5.67 7.67 -10.39
N LYS A 429 -4.48 7.10 -10.15
CA LYS A 429 -4.22 5.66 -9.99
C LYS A 429 -3.58 5.31 -8.65
N ALA A 430 -3.97 5.99 -7.56
CA ALA A 430 -3.48 5.71 -6.20
C ALA A 430 -3.75 4.27 -5.74
N PHE A 431 -4.73 3.60 -6.34
CA PHE A 431 -5.14 2.22 -6.05
C PHE A 431 -4.62 1.19 -7.08
N SER A 432 -3.66 1.57 -7.93
CA SER A 432 -3.24 0.81 -9.11
C SER A 432 -4.38 0.64 -10.13
N ALA A 433 -4.22 -0.27 -11.10
CA ALA A 433 -5.21 -0.61 -12.09
C ALA A 433 -5.09 -2.09 -12.53
N GLY A 434 -6.04 -2.55 -13.34
CA GLY A 434 -6.03 -3.89 -13.93
C GLY A 434 -6.37 -5.01 -12.95
N LYS A 435 -5.93 -6.24 -13.24
CA LYS A 435 -6.34 -7.46 -12.51
C LYS A 435 -5.98 -7.47 -11.02
N ARG A 436 -4.97 -6.69 -10.63
CA ARG A 436 -4.45 -6.58 -9.25
C ARG A 436 -4.77 -5.21 -8.61
N VAL A 437 -5.74 -4.46 -9.16
CA VAL A 437 -6.26 -3.23 -8.54
C VAL A 437 -6.62 -3.47 -7.06
N CYS A 438 -6.48 -2.46 -6.22
CA CYS A 438 -6.78 -2.58 -4.79
C CYS A 438 -8.18 -3.17 -4.56
N VAL A 439 -8.25 -4.24 -3.75
CA VAL A 439 -9.53 -4.87 -3.39
C VAL A 439 -10.39 -3.91 -2.57
N GLY A 440 -9.76 -3.07 -1.74
CA GLY A 440 -10.42 -2.14 -0.83
C GLY A 440 -10.69 -0.75 -1.39
N GLU A 441 -10.50 -0.48 -2.70
CA GLU A 441 -10.62 0.88 -3.26
C GLU A 441 -11.94 1.56 -2.88
N GLY A 442 -13.07 0.89 -3.09
CA GLY A 442 -14.38 1.46 -2.80
C GLY A 442 -14.59 1.78 -1.32
N LEU A 443 -14.07 0.92 -0.42
CA LEU A 443 -14.14 1.14 1.02
C LEU A 443 -13.24 2.32 1.43
N ALA A 444 -11.97 2.32 1.02
CA ALA A 444 -11.02 3.37 1.38
C ALA A 444 -11.45 4.76 0.91
N ARG A 445 -11.98 4.88 -0.32
CA ARG A 445 -12.50 6.17 -0.83
C ARG A 445 -13.68 6.68 0.00
N MET A 446 -14.55 5.77 0.45
CA MET A 446 -15.70 6.10 1.30
C MET A 446 -15.25 6.50 2.71
N GLU A 447 -14.32 5.76 3.31
CA GLU A 447 -13.75 6.05 4.63
C GLU A 447 -13.08 7.42 4.65
N VAL A 448 -12.20 7.71 3.70
CA VAL A 448 -11.47 8.98 3.67
C VAL A 448 -12.44 10.16 3.53
N PHE A 449 -13.43 10.06 2.63
CA PHE A 449 -14.44 11.11 2.47
C PHE A 449 -15.27 11.32 3.74
N LEU A 450 -15.90 10.27 4.26
CA LEU A 450 -16.82 10.39 5.41
C LEU A 450 -16.09 10.78 6.70
N LEU A 451 -14.94 10.18 6.99
CA LEU A 451 -14.20 10.44 8.22
C LEU A 451 -13.57 11.83 8.21
N LEU A 452 -12.98 12.26 7.09
CA LEU A 452 -12.42 13.62 6.99
C LEU A 452 -13.52 14.68 7.10
N THR A 453 -14.64 14.48 6.41
CA THR A 453 -15.81 15.36 6.48
C THR A 453 -16.36 15.44 7.91
N ALA A 454 -16.51 14.30 8.59
CA ALA A 454 -17.01 14.26 9.97
C ALA A 454 -16.06 14.99 10.94
N ILE A 455 -14.74 14.80 10.79
CA ILE A 455 -13.74 15.51 11.62
C ILE A 455 -13.89 17.02 11.43
N LEU A 456 -13.88 17.50 10.18
CA LEU A 456 -13.93 18.94 9.87
C LEU A 456 -15.28 19.57 10.21
N GLN A 457 -16.39 18.83 10.09
CA GLN A 457 -17.71 19.30 10.51
C GLN A 457 -17.72 19.70 12.00
N HIS A 458 -16.96 19.01 12.85
CA HIS A 458 -17.00 19.20 14.29
C HIS A 458 -15.76 19.87 14.88
N PHE A 459 -14.68 20.03 14.13
CA PHE A 459 -13.41 20.54 14.65
C PHE A 459 -12.65 21.42 13.64
N ASN A 460 -12.04 22.48 14.14
CA ASN A 460 -10.95 23.17 13.45
C ASN A 460 -9.62 22.52 13.83
N LEU A 461 -8.73 22.37 12.86
CA LEU A 461 -7.38 21.87 13.08
C LEU A 461 -6.49 23.01 13.59
N LYS A 462 -5.73 22.75 14.66
CA LYS A 462 -4.77 23.71 15.18
C LYS A 462 -3.39 23.06 15.28
N SER A 463 -2.48 23.58 14.45
CA SER A 463 -1.06 23.21 14.47
C SER A 463 -0.36 23.77 15.72
N LEU A 464 0.69 23.09 16.17
CA LEU A 464 1.61 23.58 17.21
C LEU A 464 2.75 24.43 16.66
N VAL A 465 2.87 24.51 15.34
CA VAL A 465 3.86 25.30 14.61
C VAL A 465 3.15 26.15 13.55
N GLU A 466 3.79 27.22 13.09
CA GLU A 466 3.24 28.06 12.02
C GLU A 466 3.02 27.22 10.73
N PRO A 467 1.91 27.41 9.98
CA PRO A 467 1.62 26.64 8.77
C PRO A 467 2.76 26.61 7.74
N LYS A 468 3.48 27.73 7.59
CA LYS A 468 4.63 27.84 6.69
C LYS A 468 5.79 26.90 7.05
N ASP A 469 5.95 26.58 8.33
CA ASP A 469 7.06 25.77 8.87
C ASP A 469 6.73 24.26 8.89
N ILE A 470 5.51 23.87 8.53
CA ILE A 470 5.13 22.46 8.38
C ILE A 470 5.84 21.86 7.16
N ASP A 471 6.74 20.90 7.38
CA ASP A 471 7.31 20.08 6.32
C ASP A 471 6.38 18.90 6.01
N LEU A 472 6.05 18.71 4.72
CA LEU A 472 5.23 17.60 4.24
C LEU A 472 6.07 16.46 3.66
N LYS A 473 7.40 16.61 3.59
CA LYS A 473 8.26 15.58 3.02
C LYS A 473 8.19 14.30 3.86
N PRO A 474 8.10 13.13 3.22
CA PRO A 474 8.10 11.88 3.95
C PRO A 474 9.43 11.68 4.69
N ILE A 475 9.35 11.16 5.91
CA ILE A 475 10.55 10.85 6.72
C ILE A 475 11.34 9.66 6.16
N THR A 476 10.67 8.77 5.42
CA THR A 476 11.28 7.67 4.69
C THR A 476 10.41 7.30 3.49
N VAL A 477 11.06 6.88 2.41
CA VAL A 477 10.44 6.53 1.12
C VAL A 477 10.89 5.11 0.76
N GLY A 478 9.93 4.23 0.48
CA GLY A 478 10.22 2.87 0.07
C GLY A 478 8.94 2.15 -0.35
N PHE A 479 8.51 1.17 0.44
CA PHE A 479 7.22 0.50 0.26
C PHE A 479 6.06 1.50 0.27
N GLY A 480 6.11 2.47 1.20
CA GLY A 480 5.25 3.63 1.19
C GLY A 480 5.98 4.92 1.54
N ASN A 481 5.25 6.03 1.44
CA ASN A 481 5.69 7.35 1.90
C ASN A 481 5.19 7.58 3.33
N ILE A 482 6.11 7.68 4.30
CA ILE A 482 5.74 7.84 5.71
C ILE A 482 5.67 9.33 6.10
N PRO A 483 4.54 9.84 6.62
CA PRO A 483 4.45 11.24 7.04
C PRO A 483 5.35 11.56 8.23
N PRO A 484 5.79 12.82 8.37
CA PRO A 484 6.39 13.32 9.60
C PRO A 484 5.54 13.02 10.84
N HIS A 485 6.21 12.78 11.97
CA HIS A 485 5.52 12.73 13.25
C HIS A 485 5.12 14.14 13.67
N TYR A 486 3.85 14.33 14.00
CA TYR A 486 3.33 15.60 14.46
C TYR A 486 2.31 15.41 15.59
N LYS A 487 2.01 16.52 16.26
CA LYS A 487 0.89 16.65 17.17
C LYS A 487 0.01 17.78 16.68
N LEU A 488 -1.28 17.73 17.00
CA LEU A 488 -2.23 18.79 16.75
C LEU A 488 -3.18 18.96 17.93
N CYS A 489 -3.86 20.10 17.95
CA CYS A 489 -5.04 20.36 18.76
C CYS A 489 -6.27 20.33 17.84
N LEU A 490 -7.40 19.87 18.37
CA LEU A 490 -8.70 19.98 17.69
C LEU A 490 -9.60 20.90 18.49
N ILE A 491 -10.02 22.00 17.87
CA ILE A 491 -10.87 23.00 18.51
C ILE A 491 -12.32 22.72 18.10
N PRO A 492 -13.23 22.39 19.04
CA PRO A 492 -14.62 22.07 18.69
C PRO A 492 -15.32 23.24 17.97
N ARG A 493 -16.07 22.92 16.92
CA ARG A 493 -17.02 23.83 16.22
C ARG A 493 -18.43 23.77 16.83
N SER A 494 -18.71 22.68 17.55
CA SER A 494 -20.00 22.33 18.16
C SER A 494 -19.81 21.69 19.54
#